data_AF-A0A523HC94-F1
#
_entry.id   AF-A0A523HC94-F1
#
_cell.length_a   1.000
_cell.length_b   1.000
_cell.length_c   1.000
_cell.angle_alpha   90.00
_cell.angle_beta   90.00
_cell.angle_gamma   90.00
#
_symmetry.space_group_name_H-M   'P 1'
#
loop_
_entity.id
_entity.type
_entity.pdbx_description
1 polymer ?
#
loop_
_entity_poly.entity_id
_entity_poly.type
_entity_poly.pdbx_seq_one_letter_code
_entity_poly.pdbx_strand_id
1 'polypeptide(L)'
;MKLIHLFILVCCIPLLNGCASLGKGMMQAVLEQKEEDTRLCQIKGKSFEGMFPLVKDPTKTAKVLMVHGVGSHIPGYSTQLLEGLSDEMSLNRISKITKNIALTDVLDPTKKLGNLRITRSTNEDGSHELLFYELTWSEITDEQKKILAYDNSGEYSFRRAAVNDILKKFTNDTAPDPMIYLGTSHEDILISFAQSFCWMVSKEWADLPASSTSRQVCNPAQLLSAVENMQKNHYAFISHSLGSRIVIDGLQRIARLLGDRQNKRRKMVAEEFVKTFQQLQFPIFMLSNQLPLLQLGRKLPEVTGQHDSYCKADGEHYNSRIVSETSIIAFSDPNDLLSYALPHGFIEQYIDSRLCAHSTNININVATVIDAFGIGFANPLKAHLAYETDKRVIAMLVNGVGNENTSPIIHGRCRILITTDD
;
A
#
# COMPACT_ATOMS: atom_id res chain seq x y z
N MET A 1 57.43 -24.49 -53.19
CA MET A 1 58.58 -25.43 -53.27
C MET A 1 59.51 -25.09 -52.11
N LYS A 2 59.86 -25.93 -51.13
CA LYS A 2 59.71 -27.36 -50.85
C LYS A 2 59.55 -27.52 -49.32
N LEU A 3 58.70 -28.45 -48.89
CA LEU A 3 58.73 -29.12 -47.58
C LEU A 3 60.13 -29.73 -47.32
N ILE A 4 60.49 -29.99 -46.06
CA ILE A 4 60.78 -31.35 -45.54
C ILE A 4 61.26 -31.39 -44.06
N HIS A 5 60.58 -32.26 -43.30
CA HIS A 5 60.89 -33.04 -42.07
C HIS A 5 61.49 -32.36 -40.82
N LEU A 6 60.88 -32.39 -39.61
CA LEU A 6 60.40 -33.48 -38.72
C LEU A 6 61.55 -34.36 -38.17
N PHE A 7 61.93 -34.22 -36.89
CA PHE A 7 61.65 -35.18 -35.78
C PHE A 7 62.53 -35.00 -34.49
N ILE A 8 61.90 -35.23 -33.31
CA ILE A 8 62.38 -35.76 -31.99
C ILE A 8 63.12 -34.79 -31.03
N LEU A 9 62.51 -34.26 -29.95
CA LEU A 9 62.28 -34.82 -28.57
C LEU A 9 63.63 -35.09 -27.83
N VAL A 10 63.99 -34.63 -26.62
CA VAL A 10 63.36 -34.63 -25.28
C VAL A 10 64.22 -33.76 -24.33
N CYS A 11 63.61 -33.30 -23.23
CA CYS A 11 64.19 -32.92 -21.91
C CYS A 11 64.52 -31.43 -21.64
N CYS A 12 63.59 -30.73 -21.00
CA CYS A 12 63.73 -30.32 -19.59
C CYS A 12 62.43 -29.65 -19.08
N ILE A 13 61.69 -30.36 -18.23
CA ILE A 13 60.70 -29.82 -17.29
C ILE A 13 61.47 -29.61 -15.97
N PRO A 14 61.40 -28.42 -15.33
CA PRO A 14 60.52 -28.30 -14.16
C PRO A 14 59.86 -26.91 -13.96
N LEU A 15 58.87 -26.91 -13.06
CA LEU A 15 58.25 -25.78 -12.33
C LEU A 15 56.94 -25.20 -12.90
N LEU A 16 55.89 -26.03 -12.90
CA LEU A 16 54.51 -25.58 -12.67
C LEU A 16 54.14 -25.88 -11.22
N ASN A 17 54.33 -24.92 -10.31
CA ASN A 17 53.71 -24.93 -8.98
C ASN A 17 53.69 -23.53 -8.36
N GLY A 18 52.93 -22.60 -8.96
CA GLY A 18 52.83 -21.26 -8.39
C GLY A 18 51.92 -20.29 -9.14
N CYS A 19 50.66 -20.67 -9.44
CA CYS A 19 49.64 -19.71 -9.92
C CYS A 19 48.19 -20.12 -9.53
N ALA A 20 47.99 -20.96 -8.50
CA ALA A 20 46.65 -21.41 -8.12
C ALA A 20 46.07 -20.72 -6.86
N SER A 21 46.85 -19.89 -6.14
CA SER A 21 46.39 -19.30 -4.85
C SER A 21 45.96 -17.83 -4.93
N LEU A 22 46.38 -17.05 -5.93
CA LEU A 22 46.06 -15.62 -6.03
C LEU A 22 44.65 -15.34 -6.58
N GLY A 23 44.13 -16.21 -7.46
CA GLY A 23 42.81 -16.03 -8.07
C GLY A 23 41.63 -16.40 -7.17
N LYS A 24 41.82 -17.32 -6.21
CA LYS A 24 40.76 -17.72 -5.26
C LYS A 24 40.55 -16.70 -4.14
N GLY A 25 41.62 -16.08 -3.63
CA GLY A 25 41.52 -15.11 -2.53
C GLY A 25 40.76 -13.84 -2.90
N MET A 26 40.96 -13.29 -4.11
CA MET A 26 40.25 -12.08 -4.55
C MET A 26 38.80 -12.34 -4.93
N MET A 27 38.48 -13.48 -5.56
CA MET A 27 37.11 -13.82 -5.92
C MET A 27 36.27 -14.15 -4.67
N GLN A 28 36.87 -14.80 -3.67
CA GLN A 28 36.19 -15.17 -2.44
C GLN A 28 36.02 -13.97 -1.49
N ALA A 29 36.94 -13.00 -1.49
CA ALA A 29 36.78 -11.73 -0.76
C ALA A 29 35.67 -10.83 -1.34
N VAL A 30 35.38 -10.91 -2.64
CA VAL A 30 34.26 -10.19 -3.29
C VAL A 30 32.92 -10.92 -3.08
N LEU A 31 32.94 -12.24 -2.91
CA LEU A 31 31.74 -13.05 -2.62
C LEU A 31 31.37 -13.13 -1.13
N GLU A 32 32.31 -12.84 -0.21
CA GLU A 32 32.10 -12.91 1.25
C GLU A 32 31.99 -11.54 1.93
N GLN A 33 32.20 -10.43 1.22
CA GLN A 33 31.68 -9.14 1.69
C GLN A 33 30.16 -9.17 1.60
N LYS A 34 29.51 -9.60 2.69
CA LYS A 34 28.15 -9.14 2.98
C LYS A 34 28.24 -7.62 2.98
N GLU A 35 27.85 -6.98 1.87
CA GLU A 35 27.68 -5.53 1.83
C GLU A 35 26.82 -5.16 3.03
N GLU A 36 27.40 -4.40 3.95
CA GLU A 36 26.68 -3.91 5.10
C GLU A 36 25.56 -3.03 4.55
N ASP A 37 24.31 -3.45 4.74
CA ASP A 37 23.19 -2.64 4.31
C ASP A 37 23.26 -1.32 5.11
N THR A 38 23.45 -0.18 4.44
CA THR A 38 23.58 1.14 5.09
C THR A 38 22.30 1.97 4.98
N ARG A 39 21.25 1.41 4.40
CA ARG A 39 19.99 2.11 4.11
C ARG A 39 19.33 2.60 5.40
N LEU A 40 19.03 3.89 5.44
CA LEU A 40 18.41 4.55 6.60
C LEU A 40 17.06 3.91 6.94
N CYS A 41 16.77 3.83 8.23
CA CYS A 41 15.44 3.53 8.76
C CYS A 41 15.23 4.29 10.08
N GLN A 42 14.23 5.16 10.11
CA GLN A 42 13.84 5.93 11.29
C GLN A 42 12.33 5.91 11.43
N ILE A 43 11.87 5.66 12.66
CA ILE A 43 10.45 5.54 12.99
C ILE A 43 10.13 6.58 14.06
N LYS A 44 9.09 7.38 13.86
CA LYS A 44 8.67 8.44 14.78
C LYS A 44 7.14 8.50 14.86
N GLY A 45 6.58 8.27 16.05
CA GLY A 45 5.12 8.35 16.28
C GLY A 45 4.66 7.42 17.39
N LYS A 46 3.39 7.02 17.39
CA LYS A 46 2.86 6.01 18.32
C LYS A 46 3.32 4.60 17.92
N SER A 47 3.40 3.70 18.89
CA SER A 47 3.54 2.27 18.59
C SER A 47 2.31 1.76 17.84
N PHE A 48 2.46 0.70 17.07
CA PHE A 48 1.36 0.06 16.36
C PHE A 48 1.62 -1.44 16.26
N GLU A 49 0.54 -2.24 16.22
CA GLU A 49 0.60 -3.71 16.35
C GLU A 49 0.91 -4.46 15.04
N GLY A 50 0.69 -3.83 13.89
CA GLY A 50 0.76 -4.50 12.59
C GLY A 50 -0.49 -5.34 12.28
N MET A 51 -0.45 -6.12 11.20
CA MET A 51 -1.56 -6.95 10.74
C MET A 51 -1.60 -8.35 11.36
N PHE A 52 -0.49 -8.85 11.89
CA PHE A 52 -0.41 -10.22 12.41
C PHE A 52 -1.43 -10.49 13.54
N PRO A 53 -1.62 -9.59 14.52
CA PRO A 53 -2.65 -9.81 15.55
C PRO A 53 -4.07 -9.89 14.98
N LEU A 54 -4.35 -9.18 13.88
CA LEU A 54 -5.65 -9.24 13.20
C LEU A 54 -5.89 -10.62 12.57
N VAL A 55 -4.84 -11.21 11.99
CA VAL A 55 -4.88 -12.51 11.32
C VAL A 55 -4.89 -13.68 12.32
N LYS A 56 -4.28 -13.49 13.49
CA LYS A 56 -4.18 -14.49 14.55
C LYS A 56 -5.43 -14.64 15.42
N ASP A 57 -6.34 -13.68 15.37
CA ASP A 57 -7.60 -13.77 16.11
C ASP A 57 -8.49 -14.89 15.51
N PRO A 58 -8.69 -16.02 16.22
CA PRO A 58 -9.46 -17.13 15.68
C PRO A 58 -10.97 -16.85 15.64
N THR A 59 -11.42 -15.73 16.23
CA THR A 59 -12.83 -15.35 16.31
C THR A 59 -13.25 -14.41 15.19
N LYS A 60 -12.30 -13.89 14.42
CA LYS A 60 -12.53 -12.89 13.38
C LYS A 60 -11.69 -13.12 12.14
N THR A 61 -12.19 -12.69 10.99
CA THR A 61 -11.41 -12.71 9.74
C THR A 61 -10.71 -11.37 9.53
N ALA A 62 -9.42 -11.40 9.18
CA ALA A 62 -8.70 -10.20 8.78
C ALA A 62 -9.00 -9.84 7.32
N LYS A 63 -9.44 -8.60 7.06
CA LYS A 63 -9.75 -8.09 5.73
C LYS A 63 -8.87 -6.87 5.43
N VAL A 64 -8.07 -6.95 4.37
CA VAL A 64 -7.12 -5.89 4.00
C VAL A 64 -7.48 -5.36 2.61
N LEU A 65 -7.72 -4.05 2.48
CA LEU A 65 -7.93 -3.40 1.19
C LEU A 65 -6.68 -2.65 0.74
N MET A 66 -6.11 -3.09 -0.38
CA MET A 66 -5.00 -2.48 -1.08
C MET A 66 -5.50 -1.54 -2.20
N VAL A 67 -5.08 -0.27 -2.13
CA VAL A 67 -5.42 0.77 -3.10
C VAL A 67 -4.14 1.30 -3.75
N HIS A 68 -3.98 1.05 -5.06
CA HIS A 68 -2.80 1.53 -5.79
C HIS A 68 -2.79 3.05 -5.97
N GLY A 69 -1.60 3.56 -6.29
CA GLY A 69 -1.37 4.95 -6.64
C GLY A 69 -1.38 5.21 -8.14
N VAL A 70 -0.60 6.19 -8.58
CA VAL A 70 -0.50 6.60 -9.98
C VAL A 70 0.04 5.48 -10.89
N GLY A 71 -0.33 5.53 -12.17
CA GLY A 71 0.04 4.57 -13.21
C GLY A 71 -1.05 3.56 -13.50
N SER A 72 -1.00 2.96 -14.68
CA SER A 72 -1.95 1.92 -15.07
C SER A 72 -1.59 0.57 -14.44
N HIS A 73 -2.54 0.00 -13.70
CA HIS A 73 -2.42 -1.28 -13.00
C HIS A 73 -3.48 -2.27 -13.51
N ILE A 74 -3.07 -3.53 -13.65
CA ILE A 74 -3.97 -4.65 -13.96
C ILE A 74 -4.23 -5.49 -12.69
N PRO A 75 -5.37 -6.19 -12.59
CA PRO A 75 -5.62 -7.08 -11.47
C PRO A 75 -4.49 -8.12 -11.28
N GLY A 76 -4.00 -8.23 -10.06
CA GLY A 76 -2.85 -9.06 -9.66
C GLY A 76 -1.54 -8.28 -9.46
N TYR A 77 -1.51 -6.95 -9.64
CA TYR A 77 -0.30 -6.15 -9.48
C TYR A 77 0.31 -6.28 -8.06
N SER A 78 -0.53 -6.47 -7.03
CA SER A 78 -0.11 -6.55 -5.62
C SER A 78 0.31 -7.96 -5.18
N THR A 79 0.44 -8.91 -6.11
CA THR A 79 0.75 -10.32 -5.79
C THR A 79 2.06 -10.44 -5.00
N GLN A 80 3.09 -9.67 -5.37
CA GLN A 80 4.38 -9.71 -4.68
C GLN A 80 4.28 -9.24 -3.22
N LEU A 81 3.51 -8.17 -2.97
CA LEU A 81 3.21 -7.71 -1.61
C LEU A 81 2.46 -8.80 -0.83
N LEU A 82 1.41 -9.39 -1.41
CA LEU A 82 0.62 -10.43 -0.76
C LEU A 82 1.46 -11.67 -0.42
N GLU A 83 2.37 -12.08 -1.29
CA GLU A 83 3.32 -13.17 -1.02
C GLU A 83 4.22 -12.83 0.17
N GLY A 84 4.84 -11.64 0.17
CA GLY A 84 5.66 -11.19 1.29
C GLY A 84 4.91 -11.14 2.62
N LEU A 85 3.67 -10.64 2.61
CA LEU A 85 2.78 -10.63 3.77
C LEU A 85 2.44 -12.06 4.23
N SER A 86 2.11 -12.94 3.29
CA SER A 86 1.72 -14.33 3.58
C SER A 86 2.89 -15.11 4.16
N ASP A 87 4.11 -14.93 3.62
CA ASP A 87 5.33 -15.57 4.11
C ASP A 87 5.65 -15.13 5.55
N GLU A 88 5.64 -13.82 5.81
CA GLU A 88 5.93 -13.27 7.14
C GLU A 88 4.87 -13.68 8.17
N MET A 89 3.61 -13.87 7.77
CA MET A 89 2.52 -14.36 8.63
C MET A 89 2.36 -15.88 8.65
N SER A 90 3.18 -16.64 7.91
CA SER A 90 3.05 -18.10 7.77
C SER A 90 1.69 -18.57 7.22
N LEU A 91 1.07 -17.81 6.32
CA LEU A 91 -0.16 -18.16 5.61
C LEU A 91 0.16 -18.97 4.34
N ASN A 92 0.43 -20.26 4.51
CA ASN A 92 0.96 -21.13 3.46
C ASN A 92 -0.09 -21.87 2.61
N ARG A 93 -1.39 -21.53 2.73
CA ARG A 93 -2.46 -22.04 1.88
C ARG A 93 -3.22 -20.89 1.22
N ILE A 94 -3.47 -21.00 -0.08
CA ILE A 94 -4.28 -20.03 -0.85
C ILE A 94 -5.51 -20.72 -1.43
N SER A 95 -6.63 -19.99 -1.54
CA SER A 95 -7.83 -20.51 -2.19
C SER A 95 -7.57 -20.84 -3.66
N LYS A 96 -8.13 -21.96 -4.14
CA LYS A 96 -8.01 -22.38 -5.55
C LYS A 96 -8.55 -21.36 -6.55
N ILE A 97 -9.51 -20.55 -6.11
CA ILE A 97 -10.13 -19.50 -6.92
C ILE A 97 -9.76 -18.14 -6.34
N THR A 98 -9.52 -17.18 -7.23
CA THR A 98 -9.55 -15.75 -6.90
C THR A 98 -10.89 -15.19 -7.36
N LYS A 99 -11.52 -14.34 -6.54
CA LYS A 99 -12.77 -13.65 -6.92
C LYS A 99 -12.43 -12.33 -7.57
N ASN A 100 -13.14 -11.98 -8.64
CA ASN A 100 -12.96 -10.71 -9.34
C ASN A 100 -14.33 -10.07 -9.54
N ILE A 101 -14.51 -8.87 -8.99
CA ILE A 101 -15.76 -8.11 -9.05
C ILE A 101 -15.50 -6.87 -9.90
N ALA A 102 -16.05 -6.85 -11.11
CA ALA A 102 -16.05 -5.65 -11.93
C ALA A 102 -17.03 -4.62 -11.33
N LEU A 103 -16.54 -3.44 -10.96
CA LEU A 103 -17.29 -2.44 -10.21
C LEU A 103 -18.04 -1.48 -11.14
N THR A 104 -19.22 -1.03 -10.69
CA THR A 104 -19.99 0.02 -11.36
C THR A 104 -20.75 0.87 -10.34
N ASP A 105 -21.40 1.94 -10.80
CA ASP A 105 -22.16 2.86 -9.95
C ASP A 105 -23.60 2.33 -9.78
N VAL A 106 -24.14 2.45 -8.56
CA VAL A 106 -25.54 2.12 -8.25
C VAL A 106 -26.49 3.01 -9.06
N LEU A 107 -26.11 4.27 -9.30
CA LEU A 107 -26.92 5.25 -10.02
C LEU A 107 -26.66 5.21 -11.54
N ASP A 108 -25.50 4.69 -11.97
CA ASP A 108 -25.12 4.59 -13.37
C ASP A 108 -24.34 3.29 -13.65
N PRO A 109 -25.06 2.19 -13.97
CA PRO A 109 -24.46 0.89 -14.26
C PRO A 109 -23.57 0.84 -15.52
N THR A 110 -23.53 1.93 -16.30
CA THR A 110 -22.67 2.02 -17.50
C THR A 110 -21.23 2.36 -17.15
N LYS A 111 -20.99 2.99 -15.99
CA LYS A 111 -19.67 3.37 -15.53
C LYS A 111 -18.79 2.16 -15.29
N LYS A 112 -17.53 2.28 -15.68
CA LYS A 112 -16.49 1.28 -15.43
C LYS A 112 -15.61 1.77 -14.31
N LEU A 113 -15.89 1.30 -13.10
CA LEU A 113 -15.22 1.78 -11.90
C LEU A 113 -14.03 0.91 -11.49
N GLY A 114 -13.54 0.06 -12.40
CA GLY A 114 -12.41 -0.82 -12.14
C GLY A 114 -12.80 -2.20 -11.62
N ASN A 115 -11.84 -2.89 -11.01
CA ASN A 115 -12.01 -4.26 -10.54
C ASN A 115 -11.55 -4.43 -9.10
N LEU A 116 -12.32 -5.17 -8.31
CA LEU A 116 -11.96 -5.63 -6.99
C LEU A 116 -11.58 -7.11 -7.05
N ARG A 117 -10.30 -7.42 -6.89
CA ARG A 117 -9.77 -8.78 -6.84
C ARG A 117 -9.64 -9.22 -5.38
N ILE A 118 -10.18 -10.37 -5.01
CA ILE A 118 -10.13 -10.89 -3.64
C ILE A 118 -9.44 -12.25 -3.62
N THR A 119 -8.37 -12.32 -2.84
CA THR A 119 -7.59 -13.53 -2.57
C THR A 119 -7.76 -13.94 -1.11
N ARG A 120 -7.93 -15.24 -0.87
CA ARG A 120 -8.01 -15.82 0.49
C ARG A 120 -6.77 -16.63 0.79
N SER A 121 -6.08 -16.30 1.87
CA SER A 121 -4.93 -17.03 2.39
C SER A 121 -5.20 -17.51 3.81
N THR A 122 -4.74 -18.71 4.14
CA THR A 122 -4.84 -19.29 5.49
C THR A 122 -3.53 -19.99 5.86
N ASN A 123 -3.34 -20.27 7.14
CA ASN A 123 -2.31 -21.21 7.59
C ASN A 123 -2.76 -22.68 7.39
N GLU A 124 -1.93 -23.64 7.80
CA GLU A 124 -2.16 -25.07 7.51
C GLU A 124 -3.43 -25.64 8.14
N ASP A 125 -3.71 -25.26 9.38
CA ASP A 125 -4.85 -25.74 10.18
C ASP A 125 -6.11 -24.89 10.00
N GLY A 126 -6.02 -23.76 9.29
CA GLY A 126 -7.13 -22.85 9.02
C GLY A 126 -7.53 -21.96 10.20
N SER A 127 -6.72 -21.89 11.27
CA SER A 127 -6.96 -21.01 12.42
C SER A 127 -6.66 -19.54 12.15
N HIS A 128 -5.89 -19.25 11.10
CA HIS A 128 -5.53 -17.89 10.69
C HIS A 128 -6.05 -17.64 9.27
N GLU A 129 -6.72 -16.51 9.05
CA GLU A 129 -7.30 -16.17 7.76
C GLU A 129 -7.08 -14.71 7.39
N LEU A 130 -6.65 -14.50 6.14
CA LEU A 130 -6.55 -13.20 5.49
C LEU A 130 -7.40 -13.20 4.21
N LEU A 131 -8.31 -12.25 4.10
CA LEU A 131 -8.92 -11.85 2.84
C LEU A 131 -8.27 -10.56 2.36
N PHE A 132 -7.52 -10.68 1.27
CA PHE A 132 -6.80 -9.58 0.65
C PHE A 132 -7.59 -9.06 -0.56
N TYR A 133 -8.05 -7.82 -0.46
CA TYR A 133 -8.82 -7.09 -1.46
C TYR A 133 -7.88 -6.15 -2.20
N GLU A 134 -7.77 -6.28 -3.51
CA GLU A 134 -6.98 -5.42 -4.38
C GLU A 134 -7.93 -4.62 -5.27
N LEU A 135 -7.95 -3.30 -5.11
CA LEU A 135 -8.69 -2.40 -5.98
C LEU A 135 -7.80 -1.92 -7.13
N THR A 136 -8.22 -2.16 -8.36
CA THR A 136 -7.65 -1.54 -9.57
C THR A 136 -8.63 -0.56 -10.20
N TRP A 137 -8.38 0.73 -10.03
CA TRP A 137 -9.24 1.82 -10.52
C TRP A 137 -8.78 2.43 -11.86
N SER A 138 -7.65 1.95 -12.40
CA SER A 138 -6.98 2.51 -13.59
C SER A 138 -7.91 2.72 -14.80
N GLU A 139 -8.89 1.82 -15.01
CA GLU A 139 -9.86 1.89 -16.11
C GLU A 139 -10.65 3.22 -16.15
N ILE A 140 -10.80 3.90 -15.01
CA ILE A 140 -11.46 5.21 -14.92
C ILE A 140 -10.65 6.29 -15.65
N THR A 141 -9.31 6.20 -15.61
CA THR A 141 -8.39 7.23 -16.09
C THR A 141 -7.79 6.93 -17.46
N ASP A 142 -7.84 5.67 -17.91
CA ASP A 142 -7.18 5.19 -19.12
C ASP A 142 -7.58 6.01 -20.37
N GLU A 143 -8.86 6.37 -20.51
CA GLU A 143 -9.33 7.14 -21.67
C GLU A 143 -8.74 8.57 -21.69
N GLN A 144 -8.68 9.24 -20.54
CA GLN A 144 -8.09 10.58 -20.45
C GLN A 144 -6.59 10.56 -20.70
N LYS A 145 -5.89 9.50 -20.28
CA LYS A 145 -4.45 9.32 -20.51
C LYS A 145 -4.09 9.10 -21.99
N LYS A 146 -5.02 8.63 -22.83
CA LYS A 146 -4.77 8.45 -24.27
C LYS A 146 -4.38 9.74 -24.99
N ILE A 147 -4.72 10.91 -24.44
CA ILE A 147 -4.28 12.21 -24.96
C ILE A 147 -2.75 12.31 -25.02
N LEU A 148 -2.02 11.62 -24.14
CA LEU A 148 -0.54 11.59 -24.13
C LEU A 148 0.06 10.41 -24.90
N ALA A 149 -0.77 9.51 -25.47
CA ALA A 149 -0.28 8.32 -26.16
C ALA A 149 0.57 8.65 -27.40
N TYR A 150 0.34 9.80 -28.04
CA TYR A 150 1.17 10.27 -29.16
C TYR A 150 2.65 10.42 -28.79
N ASP A 151 2.95 10.71 -27.51
CA ASP A 151 4.30 10.96 -27.02
C ASP A 151 5.06 9.67 -26.65
N ASN A 152 4.35 8.55 -26.54
CA ASN A 152 4.93 7.25 -26.18
C ASN A 152 5.54 6.49 -27.38
N SER A 153 5.32 6.96 -28.61
CA SER A 153 5.81 6.31 -29.84
C SER A 153 6.00 7.33 -30.96
N GLY A 154 6.40 6.88 -32.16
CA GLY A 154 6.46 7.74 -33.35
C GLY A 154 7.48 8.87 -33.23
N GLU A 155 7.05 10.10 -33.52
CA GLU A 155 7.90 11.27 -33.83
C GLU A 155 9.00 11.59 -32.81
N TYR A 156 8.75 11.30 -31.52
CA TYR A 156 9.63 11.70 -30.42
C TYR A 156 10.38 10.52 -29.78
N SER A 157 9.78 9.33 -29.67
CA SER A 157 10.36 8.22 -28.91
C SER A 157 11.70 7.73 -29.49
N PHE A 158 11.83 7.61 -30.82
CA PHE A 158 13.10 7.17 -31.45
C PHE A 158 14.25 8.19 -31.31
N ARG A 159 13.94 9.44 -30.96
CA ARG A 159 14.92 10.52 -30.79
C ARG A 159 15.41 10.63 -29.35
N ARG A 160 14.78 9.93 -28.39
CA ARG A 160 15.16 9.99 -26.98
C ARG A 160 16.30 9.01 -26.69
N ALA A 161 17.21 9.42 -25.81
CA ALA A 161 18.09 8.46 -25.15
C ALA A 161 17.26 7.42 -24.40
N ALA A 162 17.73 6.18 -24.35
CA ALA A 162 16.96 5.05 -23.81
C ALA A 162 16.41 5.31 -22.40
N VAL A 163 17.23 5.85 -21.50
CA VAL A 163 16.81 6.17 -20.13
C VAL A 163 15.73 7.26 -20.11
N ASN A 164 15.87 8.31 -20.93
CA ASN A 164 14.89 9.38 -21.02
C ASN A 164 13.56 8.90 -21.62
N ASP A 165 13.58 7.95 -22.55
CA ASP A 165 12.37 7.35 -23.12
C ASP A 165 11.60 6.55 -22.06
N ILE A 166 12.32 5.75 -21.25
CA ILE A 166 11.74 5.02 -20.11
C ILE A 166 11.09 5.99 -19.11
N LEU A 167 11.84 7.02 -18.68
CA LEU A 167 11.34 8.01 -17.73
C LEU A 167 10.15 8.79 -18.29
N LYS A 168 10.16 9.10 -19.59
CA LYS A 168 9.05 9.82 -20.22
C LYS A 168 7.79 8.96 -20.30
N LYS A 169 7.90 7.69 -20.69
CA LYS A 169 6.75 6.76 -20.70
C LYS A 169 6.16 6.59 -19.30
N PHE A 170 7.02 6.43 -18.29
CA PHE A 170 6.59 6.42 -16.88
C PHE A 170 5.86 7.72 -16.50
N THR A 171 6.42 8.89 -16.86
CA THR A 171 5.81 10.19 -16.57
C THR A 171 4.45 10.33 -17.26
N ASN A 172 4.33 9.94 -18.53
CA ASN A 172 3.09 10.03 -19.29
C ASN A 172 1.99 9.10 -18.74
N ASP A 173 2.37 8.01 -18.07
CA ASP A 173 1.41 7.10 -17.42
C ASP A 173 1.01 7.55 -16.01
N THR A 174 1.92 8.17 -15.26
CA THR A 174 1.74 8.44 -13.82
C THR A 174 1.41 9.88 -13.48
N ALA A 175 2.07 10.86 -14.13
CA ALA A 175 1.89 12.28 -13.84
C ALA A 175 0.47 12.82 -14.12
N PRO A 176 -0.31 12.29 -15.08
CA PRO A 176 -1.69 12.73 -15.30
C PRO A 176 -2.64 12.37 -14.16
N ASP A 177 -2.40 11.27 -13.43
CA ASP A 177 -3.39 10.72 -12.50
C ASP A 177 -3.75 11.69 -11.36
N PRO A 178 -2.80 12.40 -10.71
CA PRO A 178 -3.16 13.44 -9.73
C PRO A 178 -4.00 14.56 -10.35
N MET A 179 -3.74 14.96 -11.60
CA MET A 179 -4.51 16.01 -12.28
C MET A 179 -5.93 15.52 -12.61
N ILE A 180 -6.05 14.28 -13.09
CA ILE A 180 -7.32 13.62 -13.37
C ILE A 180 -8.14 13.45 -12.07
N TYR A 181 -7.48 13.06 -10.97
CA TYR A 181 -8.08 12.89 -9.66
C TYR A 181 -8.54 14.20 -9.01
N LEU A 182 -7.89 15.33 -9.32
CA LEU A 182 -8.36 16.66 -8.93
C LEU A 182 -9.48 17.18 -9.85
N GLY A 183 -9.68 16.53 -11.01
CA GLY A 183 -10.68 16.87 -12.00
C GLY A 183 -11.99 16.09 -11.87
N THR A 184 -12.62 15.82 -13.01
CA THR A 184 -13.96 15.21 -13.09
C THR A 184 -14.01 13.76 -12.61
N SER A 185 -12.89 13.05 -12.66
CA SER A 185 -12.81 11.62 -12.32
C SER A 185 -12.64 11.38 -10.82
N HIS A 186 -12.51 12.45 -10.03
CA HIS A 186 -12.48 12.40 -8.57
C HIS A 186 -13.62 11.57 -8.00
N GLU A 187 -14.85 11.89 -8.41
CA GLU A 187 -16.06 11.23 -7.89
C GLU A 187 -16.11 9.76 -8.27
N ASP A 188 -15.76 9.39 -9.50
CA ASP A 188 -15.78 8.00 -9.95
C ASP A 188 -14.73 7.15 -9.22
N ILE A 189 -13.55 7.70 -8.96
CA ILE A 189 -12.51 7.02 -8.15
C ILE A 189 -13.00 6.83 -6.70
N LEU A 190 -13.68 7.84 -6.12
CA LEU A 190 -14.25 7.70 -4.77
C LEU A 190 -15.43 6.72 -4.72
N ILE A 191 -16.24 6.63 -5.77
CA ILE A 191 -17.30 5.62 -5.85
C ILE A 191 -16.67 4.23 -5.99
N SER A 192 -15.59 4.08 -6.77
CA SER A 192 -14.82 2.83 -6.88
C SER A 192 -14.29 2.35 -5.52
N PHE A 193 -13.67 3.26 -4.75
CA PHE A 193 -13.27 2.98 -3.37
C PHE A 193 -14.47 2.59 -2.49
N ALA A 194 -15.56 3.36 -2.53
CA ALA A 194 -16.73 3.10 -1.70
C ALA A 194 -17.40 1.75 -2.01
N GLN A 195 -17.45 1.36 -3.29
CA GLN A 195 -17.92 0.05 -3.72
C GLN A 195 -16.99 -1.06 -3.20
N SER A 196 -15.67 -0.88 -3.28
CA SER A 196 -14.70 -1.83 -2.74
C SER A 196 -14.83 -2.00 -1.23
N PHE A 197 -14.90 -0.88 -0.50
CA PHE A 197 -15.11 -0.88 0.94
C PHE A 197 -16.43 -1.56 1.33
N CYS A 198 -17.52 -1.25 0.61
CA CYS A 198 -18.81 -1.89 0.82
C CYS A 198 -18.72 -3.41 0.68
N TRP A 199 -18.12 -3.93 -0.40
CA TRP A 199 -17.92 -5.38 -0.55
C TRP A 199 -17.11 -6.00 0.58
N MET A 200 -16.04 -5.31 1.01
CA MET A 200 -15.18 -5.77 2.10
C MET A 200 -15.93 -5.89 3.44
N VAL A 201 -16.79 -4.92 3.78
CA VAL A 201 -17.51 -4.93 5.06
C VAL A 201 -18.81 -5.74 5.03
N SER A 202 -19.45 -5.86 3.86
CA SER A 202 -20.79 -6.45 3.75
C SER A 202 -20.83 -7.97 3.58
N LYS A 203 -19.72 -8.64 3.24
CA LYS A 203 -19.74 -10.06 2.86
C LYS A 203 -18.57 -10.86 3.43
N GLU A 204 -18.83 -12.12 3.72
CA GLU A 204 -17.80 -13.12 3.98
C GLU A 204 -17.34 -13.82 2.70
N TRP A 205 -16.21 -14.53 2.78
CA TRP A 205 -15.63 -15.21 1.63
C TRP A 205 -16.66 -16.05 0.87
N ALA A 206 -17.52 -16.81 1.55
CA ALA A 206 -18.51 -17.68 0.90
C ALA A 206 -19.55 -16.89 0.08
N ASP A 207 -19.95 -15.71 0.56
CA ASP A 207 -21.05 -14.91 0.01
C ASP A 207 -20.59 -13.87 -1.03
N LEU A 208 -19.28 -13.66 -1.16
CA LEU A 208 -18.74 -12.83 -2.22
C LEU A 208 -19.09 -13.43 -3.59
N PRO A 209 -19.48 -12.62 -4.58
CA PRO A 209 -19.72 -13.12 -5.92
C PRO A 209 -18.47 -13.80 -6.49
N ALA A 210 -18.65 -14.97 -7.10
CA ALA A 210 -17.61 -15.53 -7.96
C ALA A 210 -17.39 -14.62 -9.17
N SER A 211 -16.23 -14.72 -9.83
CA SER A 211 -15.90 -13.94 -11.02
C SER A 211 -17.06 -13.94 -12.02
N SER A 212 -17.74 -12.81 -12.15
CA SER A 212 -18.90 -12.64 -13.02
C SER A 212 -18.50 -11.91 -14.29
N THR A 213 -19.13 -12.27 -15.39
CA THR A 213 -19.00 -11.53 -16.66
C THR A 213 -19.72 -10.17 -16.61
N SER A 214 -20.67 -9.98 -15.70
CA SER A 214 -21.38 -8.72 -15.48
C SER A 214 -20.73 -7.87 -14.38
N ARG A 215 -20.82 -6.54 -14.53
CA ARG A 215 -20.46 -5.58 -13.48
C ARG A 215 -21.46 -5.69 -12.33
N GLN A 216 -20.98 -5.48 -11.11
CA GLN A 216 -21.76 -5.61 -9.89
C GLN A 216 -21.67 -4.35 -9.03
N VAL A 217 -22.71 -4.18 -8.22
CA VAL A 217 -22.80 -3.10 -7.23
C VAL A 217 -23.01 -3.70 -5.85
N CYS A 218 -22.28 -3.16 -4.88
CA CYS A 218 -22.63 -3.25 -3.48
C CYS A 218 -23.59 -2.11 -3.16
N ASN A 219 -24.87 -2.45 -2.98
CA ASN A 219 -25.92 -1.46 -2.80
C ASN A 219 -26.01 -1.00 -1.33
N PRO A 220 -26.62 0.17 -1.05
CA PRO A 220 -26.72 0.69 0.30
C PRO A 220 -27.46 -0.23 1.29
N ALA A 221 -28.38 -1.07 0.82
CA ALA A 221 -29.07 -2.02 1.70
C ALA A 221 -28.12 -3.11 2.21
N GLN A 222 -27.21 -3.60 1.36
CA GLN A 222 -26.16 -4.55 1.75
C GLN A 222 -25.19 -3.93 2.76
N LEU A 223 -24.84 -2.65 2.59
CA LEU A 223 -24.02 -1.93 3.55
C LEU A 223 -24.72 -1.80 4.91
N LEU A 224 -25.97 -1.33 4.92
CA LEU A 224 -26.74 -1.17 6.16
C LEU A 224 -26.99 -2.50 6.91
N SER A 225 -27.06 -3.62 6.19
CA SER A 225 -27.16 -4.96 6.80
C SER A 225 -25.82 -5.55 7.26
N ALA A 226 -24.70 -4.85 7.06
CA ALA A 226 -23.36 -5.38 7.32
C ALA A 226 -22.98 -5.43 8.81
N VAL A 227 -23.86 -5.06 9.74
CA VAL A 227 -23.57 -4.95 11.19
C VAL A 227 -22.87 -6.19 11.74
N GLU A 228 -23.46 -7.37 11.51
CA GLU A 228 -22.91 -8.64 12.01
C GLU A 228 -21.53 -8.94 11.41
N ASN A 229 -21.36 -8.68 10.11
CA ASN A 229 -20.08 -8.89 9.44
C ASN A 229 -19.04 -7.90 9.98
N MET A 230 -19.37 -6.62 10.16
CA MET A 230 -18.45 -5.65 10.76
C MET A 230 -17.95 -6.06 12.14
N GLN A 231 -18.78 -6.71 12.95
CA GLN A 231 -18.38 -7.17 14.28
C GLN A 231 -17.49 -8.42 14.24
N LYS A 232 -17.63 -9.27 13.21
CA LYS A 232 -16.89 -10.52 13.03
C LYS A 232 -15.56 -10.37 12.27
N ASN A 233 -15.16 -9.16 11.95
CA ASN A 233 -13.98 -8.93 11.12
C ASN A 233 -13.05 -7.87 11.72
N HIS A 234 -11.79 -7.99 11.33
CA HIS A 234 -10.79 -6.93 11.45
C HIS A 234 -10.56 -6.30 10.09
N TYR A 235 -10.27 -5.01 10.06
CA TYR A 235 -10.10 -4.25 8.82
C TYR A 235 -8.78 -3.49 8.83
N ALA A 236 -8.05 -3.55 7.72
CA ALA A 236 -6.88 -2.70 7.51
C ALA A 236 -6.84 -2.21 6.06
N PHE A 237 -6.07 -1.16 5.84
CA PHE A 237 -5.82 -0.63 4.50
C PHE A 237 -4.33 -0.61 4.22
N ILE A 238 -3.98 -0.95 2.99
CA ILE A 238 -2.67 -0.64 2.43
C ILE A 238 -2.92 0.29 1.25
N SER A 239 -2.08 1.31 1.12
CA SER A 239 -2.14 2.20 -0.02
C SER A 239 -0.75 2.48 -0.53
N HIS A 240 -0.66 2.77 -1.83
CA HIS A 240 0.56 3.24 -2.45
C HIS A 240 0.34 4.63 -3.05
N SER A 241 1.26 5.58 -2.84
CA SER A 241 1.28 6.86 -3.57
C SER A 241 -0.09 7.59 -3.52
N LEU A 242 -0.70 7.95 -4.65
CA LEU A 242 -2.04 8.56 -4.76
C LEU A 242 -3.14 7.80 -3.99
N GLY A 243 -2.99 6.48 -3.81
CA GLY A 243 -3.90 5.65 -3.03
C GLY A 243 -4.08 6.16 -1.60
N SER A 244 -3.05 6.76 -1.00
CA SER A 244 -3.12 7.35 0.36
C SER A 244 -4.23 8.40 0.46
N ARG A 245 -4.35 9.28 -0.54
CA ARG A 245 -5.40 10.30 -0.60
C ARG A 245 -6.76 9.72 -0.92
N ILE A 246 -6.83 8.72 -1.81
CA ILE A 246 -8.09 8.03 -2.17
C ILE A 246 -8.70 7.37 -0.92
N VAL A 247 -7.91 6.67 -0.11
CA VAL A 247 -8.37 6.04 1.13
C VAL A 247 -8.92 7.09 2.10
N ILE A 248 -8.16 8.16 2.36
CA ILE A 248 -8.60 9.22 3.29
C ILE A 248 -9.86 9.94 2.80
N ASP A 249 -9.91 10.34 1.52
CA ASP A 249 -11.11 10.95 0.93
C ASP A 249 -12.31 10.01 1.00
N GLY A 250 -12.10 8.72 0.73
CA GLY A 250 -13.13 7.70 0.80
C GLY A 250 -13.71 7.55 2.20
N LEU A 251 -12.85 7.46 3.23
CA LEU A 251 -13.27 7.42 4.63
C LEU A 251 -13.96 8.72 5.07
N GLN A 252 -13.47 9.88 4.65
CA GLN A 252 -14.12 11.18 4.91
C GLN A 252 -15.47 11.31 4.21
N ARG A 253 -15.61 10.76 3.00
CA ARG A 253 -16.90 10.67 2.29
C ARG A 253 -17.88 9.81 3.07
N ILE A 254 -17.45 8.65 3.57
CA ILE A 254 -18.27 7.77 4.41
C ILE A 254 -18.68 8.51 5.70
N ALA A 255 -17.74 9.20 6.36
CA ALA A 255 -18.00 10.03 7.54
C ALA A 255 -19.12 11.06 7.30
N ARG A 256 -19.05 11.79 6.18
CA ARG A 256 -20.07 12.77 5.79
C ARG A 256 -21.43 12.12 5.56
N LEU A 257 -21.47 10.97 4.87
CA LEU A 257 -22.73 10.27 4.58
C LEU A 257 -23.40 9.71 5.84
N LEU A 258 -22.61 9.23 6.82
CA LEU A 258 -23.13 8.73 8.10
C LEU A 258 -23.51 9.84 9.08
N GLY A 259 -23.00 11.06 8.88
CA GLY A 259 -23.38 12.24 9.65
C GLY A 259 -24.77 12.80 9.32
N ASP A 260 -25.30 12.54 8.12
CA ASP A 260 -26.58 13.11 7.63
C ASP A 260 -27.78 12.21 7.97
N ARG A 261 -28.74 12.70 8.78
CA ARG A 261 -29.76 11.88 9.47
C ARG A 261 -31.20 12.14 9.03
N GLN A 262 -31.52 11.98 7.75
CA GLN A 262 -32.88 12.16 7.23
C GLN A 262 -33.55 10.81 6.86
N ASN A 263 -34.44 10.30 7.74
CA ASN A 263 -35.55 9.31 7.54
C ASN A 263 -35.68 8.31 8.72
N LYS A 264 -36.86 8.23 9.37
CA LYS A 264 -37.13 7.51 10.64
C LYS A 264 -36.98 5.97 10.64
N ARG A 265 -37.31 5.22 9.57
CA ARG A 265 -37.17 3.74 9.56
C ARG A 265 -35.76 3.31 9.16
N ARG A 266 -35.18 4.02 8.19
CA ARG A 266 -33.73 3.93 7.92
C ARG A 266 -32.92 4.32 9.16
N LYS A 267 -33.44 5.24 9.99
CA LYS A 267 -32.78 5.70 11.22
C LYS A 267 -32.37 4.59 12.16
N MET A 268 -33.21 3.59 12.44
CA MET A 268 -32.88 2.57 13.45
C MET A 268 -31.78 1.60 12.97
N VAL A 269 -31.90 1.05 11.76
CA VAL A 269 -30.85 0.20 11.16
C VAL A 269 -29.58 1.03 10.92
N ALA A 270 -29.73 2.29 10.51
CA ALA A 270 -28.60 3.21 10.38
C ALA A 270 -27.96 3.54 11.74
N GLU A 271 -28.73 3.60 12.85
CA GLU A 271 -28.19 3.85 14.19
C GLU A 271 -27.34 2.66 14.68
N GLU A 272 -27.80 1.42 14.50
CA GLU A 272 -27.01 0.24 14.85
C GLU A 272 -25.76 0.11 13.95
N PHE A 273 -25.92 0.37 12.66
CA PHE A 273 -24.81 0.45 11.71
C PHE A 273 -23.78 1.50 12.16
N VAL A 274 -24.20 2.73 12.44
CA VAL A 274 -23.32 3.82 12.87
C VAL A 274 -22.63 3.47 14.18
N LYS A 275 -23.35 2.94 15.18
CA LYS A 275 -22.75 2.52 16.47
C LYS A 275 -21.70 1.44 16.29
N THR A 276 -21.94 0.49 15.38
CA THR A 276 -20.97 -0.57 15.06
C THR A 276 -19.77 0.01 14.33
N PHE A 277 -20.00 0.89 13.35
CA PHE A 277 -18.95 1.58 12.61
C PHE A 277 -18.05 2.40 13.54
N GLN A 278 -18.64 3.05 14.54
CA GLN A 278 -17.95 3.81 15.60
C GLN A 278 -17.00 2.98 16.49
N GLN A 279 -17.10 1.65 16.45
CA GLN A 279 -16.17 0.76 17.16
C GLN A 279 -15.04 0.24 16.27
N LEU A 280 -15.12 0.44 14.95
CA LEU A 280 -14.09 -0.02 14.04
C LEU A 280 -12.81 0.78 14.23
N GLN A 281 -11.69 0.08 14.12
CA GLN A 281 -10.35 0.63 14.08
C GLN A 281 -9.76 0.39 12.69
N PHE A 282 -9.11 1.40 12.13
CA PHE A 282 -8.54 1.33 10.78
C PHE A 282 -7.04 1.68 10.80
N PRO A 283 -6.16 0.67 10.94
CA PRO A 283 -4.77 0.82 10.54
C PRO A 283 -4.67 1.03 9.03
N ILE A 284 -3.97 2.08 8.61
CA ILE A 284 -3.74 2.44 7.22
C ILE A 284 -2.23 2.53 7.00
N PHE A 285 -1.68 1.58 6.24
CA PHE A 285 -0.28 1.57 5.86
C PHE A 285 -0.11 2.28 4.51
N MET A 286 0.54 3.44 4.51
CA MET A 286 0.71 4.30 3.34
C MET A 286 2.13 4.17 2.79
N LEU A 287 2.32 3.26 1.83
CA LEU A 287 3.58 3.09 1.09
C LEU A 287 3.76 4.28 0.14
N SER A 288 4.93 4.92 0.16
CA SER A 288 5.16 6.19 -0.54
C SER A 288 4.04 7.22 -0.25
N ASN A 289 3.89 7.63 1.00
CA ASN A 289 2.82 8.55 1.41
C ASN A 289 2.86 9.88 0.65
N GLN A 290 1.72 10.31 0.09
CA GLN A 290 1.61 11.58 -0.67
C GLN A 290 0.61 12.57 -0.08
N LEU A 291 0.08 12.32 1.13
CA LEU A 291 -0.96 13.17 1.71
C LEU A 291 -0.60 14.66 1.73
N PRO A 292 0.62 15.10 2.14
CA PRO A 292 0.97 16.52 2.13
C PRO A 292 0.91 17.16 0.74
N LEU A 293 1.46 16.49 -0.27
CA LEU A 293 1.45 16.98 -1.66
C LEU A 293 0.02 17.09 -2.20
N LEU A 294 -0.78 16.03 -1.99
CA LEU A 294 -2.14 15.93 -2.54
C LEU A 294 -3.17 16.74 -1.75
N GLN A 295 -2.80 17.30 -0.60
CA GLN A 295 -3.62 18.25 0.13
C GLN A 295 -3.59 19.67 -0.48
N LEU A 296 -2.59 19.98 -1.30
CA LEU A 296 -2.45 21.29 -1.94
C LEU A 296 -3.64 21.60 -2.85
N GLY A 297 -4.16 22.83 -2.76
CA GLY A 297 -5.28 23.30 -3.58
C GLY A 297 -6.66 22.77 -3.15
N ARG A 298 -6.76 22.05 -2.03
CA ARG A 298 -8.01 21.49 -1.52
C ARG A 298 -8.56 22.27 -0.33
N LYS A 299 -9.89 22.17 -0.16
CA LYS A 299 -10.56 22.64 1.05
C LYS A 299 -10.18 21.77 2.25
N LEU A 300 -10.23 22.37 3.44
CA LEU A 300 -10.13 21.62 4.68
C LEU A 300 -11.37 20.71 4.85
N PRO A 301 -11.25 19.61 5.61
CA PRO A 301 -12.39 18.83 6.05
C PRO A 301 -13.42 19.67 6.82
N GLU A 302 -14.62 19.13 6.97
CA GLU A 302 -15.72 19.82 7.66
C GLU A 302 -15.43 20.03 9.15
N VAL A 303 -14.78 19.06 9.79
CA VAL A 303 -14.42 19.11 11.21
C VAL A 303 -12.92 18.91 11.36
N THR A 304 -12.20 19.96 11.75
CA THR A 304 -10.73 19.95 11.95
C THR A 304 -10.37 20.53 13.32
N GLY A 305 -9.24 20.11 13.89
CA GLY A 305 -8.74 20.62 15.17
C GLY A 305 -9.60 20.29 16.39
N GLN A 306 -10.51 19.32 16.29
CA GLN A 306 -11.44 18.93 17.36
C GLN A 306 -11.23 17.48 17.82
N HIS A 307 -10.00 16.97 17.71
CA HIS A 307 -9.67 15.58 18.01
C HIS A 307 -10.15 15.18 19.42
N ASP A 308 -9.79 15.95 20.44
CA ASP A 308 -10.16 15.66 21.83
C ASP A 308 -11.68 15.60 22.04
N SER A 309 -12.43 16.48 21.39
CA SER A 309 -13.89 16.52 21.50
C SER A 309 -14.57 15.27 20.93
N TYR A 310 -14.01 14.67 19.88
CA TYR A 310 -14.59 13.52 19.19
C TYR A 310 -14.00 12.18 19.63
N CYS A 311 -12.74 12.16 20.10
CA CYS A 311 -11.96 10.93 20.19
C CYS A 311 -11.53 10.58 21.62
N LYS A 312 -11.66 11.50 22.58
CA LYS A 312 -11.57 11.16 24.00
C LYS A 312 -12.92 10.71 24.54
N ALA A 313 -12.92 9.72 25.43
CA ALA A 313 -14.14 9.12 25.98
C ALA A 313 -15.01 10.13 26.76
N ASP A 314 -14.41 11.17 27.32
CA ASP A 314 -15.05 12.29 28.02
C ASP A 314 -15.30 13.52 27.12
N GLY A 315 -14.99 13.43 25.83
CA GLY A 315 -15.21 14.51 24.85
C GLY A 315 -16.68 14.78 24.57
N GLU A 316 -17.04 16.05 24.37
CA GLU A 316 -18.42 16.51 24.15
C GLU A 316 -19.10 15.82 22.95
N HIS A 317 -18.32 15.51 21.91
CA HIS A 317 -18.79 14.93 20.66
C HIS A 317 -18.36 13.47 20.47
N TYR A 318 -17.97 12.77 21.55
CA TYR A 318 -17.47 11.39 21.49
C TYR A 318 -18.44 10.44 20.77
N ASN A 319 -19.75 10.59 21.02
CA ASN A 319 -20.80 9.79 20.38
C ASN A 319 -21.12 10.20 18.93
N SER A 320 -20.46 11.23 18.42
CA SER A 320 -20.58 11.76 17.06
C SER A 320 -19.34 11.49 16.20
N ARG A 321 -18.33 10.78 16.72
CA ARG A 321 -17.25 10.23 15.92
C ARG A 321 -17.77 9.23 14.89
N ILE A 322 -16.93 8.88 13.93
CA ILE A 322 -17.27 7.93 12.89
C ILE A 322 -16.61 6.58 13.15
N VAL A 323 -15.38 6.57 13.62
CA VAL A 323 -14.64 5.36 14.04
C VAL A 323 -14.00 5.58 15.39
N SER A 324 -13.58 4.51 16.07
CA SER A 324 -12.86 4.64 17.33
C SER A 324 -11.43 5.12 17.11
N GLU A 325 -10.80 4.67 16.01
CA GLU A 325 -9.41 4.98 15.73
C GLU A 325 -9.07 4.84 14.25
N THR A 326 -8.23 5.75 13.74
CA THR A 326 -7.56 5.60 12.44
C THR A 326 -6.05 5.75 12.64
N SER A 327 -5.32 4.64 12.62
CA SER A 327 -3.86 4.66 12.78
C SER A 327 -3.22 4.84 11.41
N ILE A 328 -2.64 6.02 11.12
CA ILE A 328 -1.97 6.29 9.85
C ILE A 328 -0.48 5.99 9.98
N ILE A 329 -0.02 4.91 9.33
CA ILE A 329 1.39 4.52 9.26
C ILE A 329 1.94 5.00 7.92
N ALA A 330 2.64 6.14 7.92
CA ALA A 330 3.14 6.80 6.72
C ALA A 330 4.59 6.40 6.42
N PHE A 331 4.80 5.59 5.38
CA PHE A 331 6.12 5.25 4.88
C PHE A 331 6.59 6.29 3.84
N SER A 332 7.84 6.73 3.96
CA SER A 332 8.45 7.67 3.02
C SER A 332 9.95 7.39 2.90
N ASP A 333 10.44 7.32 1.68
CA ASP A 333 11.87 7.27 1.37
C ASP A 333 12.34 8.71 1.13
N PRO A 334 13.30 9.24 1.90
CA PRO A 334 13.86 10.56 1.65
C PRO A 334 14.42 10.77 0.23
N ASN A 335 14.71 9.68 -0.50
CA ASN A 335 15.16 9.72 -1.89
C ASN A 335 14.02 9.59 -2.92
N ASP A 336 12.80 9.33 -2.47
CA ASP A 336 11.60 9.36 -3.30
C ASP A 336 11.13 10.80 -3.43
N LEU A 337 11.19 11.32 -4.66
CA LEU A 337 10.82 12.70 -4.99
C LEU A 337 9.34 13.02 -4.73
N LEU A 338 8.51 12.00 -4.58
CA LEU A 338 7.07 12.14 -4.46
C LEU A 338 6.51 11.67 -3.12
N SER A 339 7.32 11.08 -2.22
CA SER A 339 6.86 10.73 -0.87
C SER A 339 7.16 11.82 0.14
N TYR A 340 6.30 11.95 1.14
CA TYR A 340 6.37 12.98 2.16
C TYR A 340 6.01 12.41 3.53
N ALA A 341 6.92 12.58 4.50
CA ALA A 341 6.56 12.40 5.91
C ALA A 341 5.48 13.41 6.30
N LEU A 342 4.59 13.01 7.22
CA LEU A 342 3.55 13.88 7.75
C LEU A 342 4.17 14.90 8.71
N PRO A 343 4.04 16.22 8.45
CA PRO A 343 4.54 17.23 9.37
C PRO A 343 3.73 17.28 10.66
N HIS A 344 4.29 17.89 11.70
CA HIS A 344 3.57 18.15 12.94
C HIS A 344 2.32 18.99 12.67
N GLY A 345 1.18 18.64 13.28
CA GLY A 345 -0.09 19.32 13.08
C GLY A 345 -0.86 18.88 11.83
N PHE A 346 -0.30 18.01 10.98
CA PHE A 346 -0.96 17.63 9.73
C PHE A 346 -2.30 16.93 9.95
N ILE A 347 -2.34 16.01 10.92
CA ILE A 347 -3.54 15.24 11.24
C ILE A 347 -4.64 16.16 11.75
N GLU A 348 -4.30 17.04 12.68
CA GLU A 348 -5.21 17.98 13.32
C GLU A 348 -5.82 18.97 12.30
N GLN A 349 -5.03 19.40 11.32
CA GLN A 349 -5.43 20.41 10.36
C GLN A 349 -6.12 19.85 9.11
N TYR A 350 -5.70 18.69 8.60
CA TYR A 350 -6.08 18.22 7.27
C TYR A 350 -6.85 16.90 7.26
N ILE A 351 -7.00 16.23 8.41
CA ILE A 351 -7.81 15.03 8.56
C ILE A 351 -9.05 15.35 9.39
N ASP A 352 -10.18 14.74 9.00
CA ASP A 352 -11.45 15.00 9.68
C ASP A 352 -11.38 14.44 11.11
N SER A 353 -11.63 15.30 12.11
CA SER A 353 -11.50 14.92 13.52
C SER A 353 -12.46 13.79 13.92
N ARG A 354 -13.54 13.56 13.18
CA ARG A 354 -14.46 12.43 13.42
C ARG A 354 -13.82 11.07 13.12
N LEU A 355 -12.69 11.02 12.40
CA LEU A 355 -11.97 9.79 12.08
C LEU A 355 -11.01 9.34 13.17
N CYS A 356 -10.80 10.14 14.23
CA CYS A 356 -9.90 9.79 15.33
C CYS A 356 -8.52 9.32 14.86
N ALA A 357 -7.99 10.07 13.91
CA ALA A 357 -6.71 9.77 13.31
C ALA A 357 -5.54 10.17 14.22
N HIS A 358 -4.49 9.37 14.18
CA HIS A 358 -3.15 9.74 14.64
C HIS A 358 -2.14 9.20 13.61
N SER A 359 -0.87 9.60 13.72
CA SER A 359 0.13 9.20 12.74
C SER A 359 1.44 8.71 13.32
N THR A 360 2.05 7.79 12.59
CA THR A 360 3.42 7.32 12.78
C THR A 360 4.16 7.43 11.45
N ASN A 361 5.25 8.19 11.43
CA ASN A 361 6.12 8.34 10.27
C ASN A 361 7.21 7.27 10.28
N ILE A 362 7.42 6.65 9.12
CA ILE A 362 8.49 5.70 8.85
C ILE A 362 9.31 6.25 7.69
N ASN A 363 10.45 6.86 8.02
CA ASN A 363 11.43 7.33 7.05
C ASN A 363 12.40 6.20 6.75
N ILE A 364 12.36 5.62 5.55
CA ILE A 364 13.11 4.40 5.22
C ILE A 364 13.65 4.44 3.78
N ASN A 365 14.93 4.13 3.60
CA ASN A 365 15.49 3.96 2.26
C ASN A 365 15.16 2.58 1.71
N VAL A 366 14.19 2.47 0.82
CA VAL A 366 13.87 1.23 0.10
C VAL A 366 14.74 1.07 -1.15
N ALA A 367 15.26 2.18 -1.68
CA ALA A 367 16.35 2.17 -2.65
C ALA A 367 17.73 2.12 -1.97
N THR A 368 18.66 1.42 -2.61
CA THR A 368 20.08 1.48 -2.23
C THR A 368 20.64 2.85 -2.58
N VAL A 369 21.37 3.45 -1.63
CA VAL A 369 22.13 4.66 -1.85
C VAL A 369 23.56 4.25 -2.22
N ILE A 370 24.02 4.69 -3.40
CA ILE A 370 25.38 4.49 -3.87
C ILE A 370 26.15 5.77 -3.58
N ASP A 371 27.26 5.67 -2.84
CA ASP A 371 28.19 6.77 -2.67
C ASP A 371 29.30 6.66 -3.71
N ALA A 372 29.43 7.68 -4.56
CA ALA A 372 30.56 7.81 -5.46
C ALA A 372 31.21 9.18 -5.24
N PHE A 373 32.45 9.17 -4.75
CA PHE A 373 33.26 10.38 -4.52
C PHE A 373 32.60 11.42 -3.58
N GLY A 374 31.84 10.97 -2.57
CA GLY A 374 31.15 11.86 -1.62
C GLY A 374 29.84 12.45 -2.15
N ILE A 375 29.38 11.99 -3.32
CA ILE A 375 28.08 12.30 -3.88
C ILE A 375 27.22 11.05 -3.76
N GLY A 376 26.25 11.08 -2.84
CA GLY A 376 25.25 10.04 -2.71
C GLY A 376 24.22 10.10 -3.84
N PHE A 377 23.94 8.95 -4.45
CA PHE A 377 22.90 8.80 -5.46
C PHE A 377 21.99 7.62 -5.12
N ALA A 378 20.69 7.84 -5.16
CA ALA A 378 19.68 6.79 -5.11
C ALA A 378 18.76 6.91 -6.32
N ASN A 379 18.32 5.77 -6.86
CA ASN A 379 17.37 5.79 -7.96
C ASN A 379 15.98 6.21 -7.43
N PRO A 380 15.46 7.39 -7.82
CA PRO A 380 14.20 7.91 -7.28
C PRO A 380 12.99 7.04 -7.67
N LEU A 381 13.03 6.39 -8.84
CA LEU A 381 11.97 5.45 -9.24
C LEU A 381 11.94 4.22 -8.33
N LYS A 382 13.12 3.69 -7.98
CA LYS A 382 13.21 2.57 -7.04
C LYS A 382 12.79 3.00 -5.63
N ALA A 383 13.16 4.21 -5.21
CA ALA A 383 12.77 4.78 -3.93
C ALA A 383 11.24 4.95 -3.83
N HIS A 384 10.57 5.15 -4.97
CA HIS A 384 9.12 5.25 -5.04
C HIS A 384 8.39 3.90 -5.03
N LEU A 385 8.94 2.85 -5.65
CA LEU A 385 8.20 1.61 -5.91
C LEU A 385 8.62 0.41 -5.05
N ALA A 386 9.82 0.41 -4.46
CA ALA A 386 10.39 -0.81 -3.89
C ALA A 386 9.86 -1.20 -2.49
N TYR A 387 8.91 -0.45 -1.92
CA TYR A 387 8.35 -0.70 -0.58
C TYR A 387 7.78 -2.11 -0.43
N GLU A 388 7.06 -2.60 -1.46
CA GLU A 388 6.40 -3.91 -1.45
C GLU A 388 7.37 -5.09 -1.41
N THR A 389 8.66 -4.85 -1.61
CA THR A 389 9.72 -5.87 -1.63
C THR A 389 10.74 -5.70 -0.51
N ASP A 390 10.70 -4.59 0.22
CA ASP A 390 11.63 -4.34 1.31
C ASP A 390 11.22 -5.15 2.54
N LYS A 391 12.09 -6.07 2.96
CA LYS A 391 11.83 -6.96 4.10
C LYS A 391 11.53 -6.22 5.40
N ARG A 392 12.09 -5.02 5.61
CA ARG A 392 11.79 -4.20 6.80
C ARG A 392 10.40 -3.63 6.71
N VAL A 393 9.97 -3.18 5.52
CA VAL A 393 8.60 -2.71 5.28
C VAL A 393 7.62 -3.85 5.55
N ILE A 394 7.81 -5.02 4.93
CA ILE A 394 6.97 -6.20 5.16
C ILE A 394 6.90 -6.57 6.65
N ALA A 395 8.05 -6.63 7.34
CA ALA A 395 8.10 -6.91 8.77
C ALA A 395 7.32 -5.88 9.61
N MET A 396 7.38 -4.58 9.28
CA MET A 396 6.61 -3.54 9.96
C MET A 396 5.11 -3.62 9.65
N LEU A 397 4.72 -3.92 8.41
CA LEU A 397 3.31 -4.13 8.03
C LEU A 397 2.69 -5.28 8.84
N VAL A 398 3.46 -6.35 9.04
CA VAL A 398 2.97 -7.56 9.69
C VAL A 398 3.06 -7.47 11.21
N ASN A 399 4.22 -7.16 11.77
CA ASN A 399 4.46 -7.29 13.21
C ASN A 399 4.41 -5.96 13.99
N GLY A 400 4.26 -4.85 13.26
CA GLY A 400 4.21 -3.54 13.89
C GLY A 400 5.56 -3.08 14.46
N VAL A 401 5.50 -2.01 15.26
CA VAL A 401 6.67 -1.36 15.86
C VAL A 401 6.35 -0.86 17.25
N GLY A 402 7.30 -1.03 18.19
CA GLY A 402 7.18 -0.52 19.55
C GLY A 402 6.30 -1.41 20.44
N ASN A 403 6.19 -2.69 20.11
CA ASN A 403 5.44 -3.72 20.81
C ASN A 403 6.31 -5.00 20.96
N GLU A 404 5.80 -6.03 21.64
CA GLU A 404 6.53 -7.29 21.88
C GLU A 404 6.78 -8.14 20.62
N ASN A 405 5.97 -7.94 19.57
CA ASN A 405 6.06 -8.66 18.29
C ASN A 405 7.04 -8.00 17.32
N THR A 406 7.59 -6.82 17.63
CA THR A 406 8.45 -6.05 16.71
C THR A 406 9.63 -6.91 16.21
N SER A 407 9.75 -7.06 14.89
CA SER A 407 10.70 -8.02 14.32
C SER A 407 12.16 -7.67 14.62
N PRO A 408 13.06 -8.67 14.78
CA PRO A 408 14.48 -8.43 15.06
C PRO A 408 15.19 -7.55 14.02
N ILE A 409 14.79 -7.66 12.74
CA ILE A 409 15.33 -6.81 11.67
C ILE A 409 15.02 -5.33 11.90
N ILE A 410 13.94 -4.98 12.60
CA ILE A 410 13.61 -3.59 12.91
C ILE A 410 14.49 -3.10 14.08
N HIS A 411 14.60 -3.88 15.16
CA HIS A 411 15.46 -3.53 16.30
C HIS A 411 16.94 -3.34 15.91
N GLY A 412 17.46 -4.17 15.00
CA GLY A 412 18.85 -4.09 14.56
C GLY A 412 19.14 -3.00 13.52
N ARG A 413 18.10 -2.42 12.87
CA ARG A 413 18.28 -1.62 11.65
C ARG A 413 17.58 -0.26 11.67
N CYS A 414 16.63 -0.06 12.57
CA CYS A 414 15.80 1.14 12.63
C CYS A 414 16.00 1.89 13.94
N ARG A 415 16.11 3.23 13.84
CA ARG A 415 16.03 4.10 15.01
C ARG A 415 14.57 4.38 15.33
N ILE A 416 14.11 3.95 16.50
CA ILE A 416 12.72 4.08 16.93
C ILE A 416 12.58 5.21 17.95
N LEU A 417 11.64 6.13 17.70
CA LEU A 417 11.27 7.24 18.59
C LEU A 417 9.76 7.17 18.85
N ILE A 418 9.36 6.44 19.90
CA ILE A 418 7.96 6.32 20.28
C ILE A 418 7.51 7.56 21.06
N THR A 419 6.32 8.06 20.75
CA THR A 419 5.69 9.15 21.49
C THR A 419 5.00 8.57 22.72
N THR A 420 5.31 9.11 23.91
CA THR A 420 4.60 8.79 25.15
C THR A 420 3.53 9.85 25.39
N ASP A 421 2.35 9.42 25.83
CA ASP A 421 1.32 10.33 26.32
C ASP A 421 1.72 10.71 27.77
N ASP A 422 2.50 11.78 27.93
CA ASP A 422 2.79 12.40 29.23
C ASP A 422 1.68 13.37 29.66
#